data_AF-A0A085YXN9-F1
#
_entry.id   AF-A0A085YXN9-F1
#
_cell.length_a   1.000
_cell.length_b   1.000
_cell.length_c   1.000
_cell.angle_alpha   90.00
_cell.angle_beta   90.00
_cell.angle_gamma   90.00
#
_symmetry.space_group_name_H-M   'P 1'
#
loop_
_entity.id
_entity.type
_entity.pdbx_description
1 polymer ?
#
loop_
_entity_poly.entity_id
_entity_poly.type
_entity_poly.pdbx_seq_one_letter_code
_entity_poly.pdbx_strand_id
1 'polypeptide(L)'
;MVGKPYKSMKFGTHVKAKIISKNMAGKTVRLKIWEDDISNVLLFEKDYILGGDETFITLFLTAQMRKDGDDWKEGNEQEYFLEIEYAGQSVDSEVINVNDSAPKIKVAEPAVSMTGVGKTPTQKQDGTCACQQYDLVWGGHPNVNCNFRKKVVEISKRQNFDPNHFMAVMYVESAHTFSPSKIELKVVGHRKNGKPIYDYVPLTKEEVLKLSENFAGAVGLIQFTPEAITDLNKRYSLSLTKRKLALMTQLDQLDYAEKYIAMWKENNKITTKLTLADLYLVVFSPSKMNGSDDNTILYSKKSKYYESNKSVDKDNNGISKKELAIRAYDSFTLGLVNKEDSFECGNNNSSSDTFDANEVITYHIYAEGKIEKHIPKEIKEEYKKKYKYVFHKNGKEYILGIFNFKLTKEMNKGNVAGKNDVELIDIREFKGYAKDDVKLKFLTLNTDSERYYINPDCYAGLLGAMADMNVDYLGFNGFSNYEAKSTGGSSSHRNGEKGDLRYLSKNKKAEPTLLQSTHFDIPLQNNFNDILYKFYWGRLEDMYSEHFTYNGNKNYLLNHTKHMVKLGKGGYRHYHHLHLTGFDHSQIKTIKE
;
A
#
# COMPACT_ATOMS: atom_id res chain seq x y z
N MET A 1 5.94 -50.45 -2.71
CA MET A 1 5.71 -51.59 -3.65
C MET A 1 6.18 -51.13 -5.01
N VAL A 2 6.70 -52.00 -5.90
CA VAL A 2 7.20 -51.54 -7.21
C VAL A 2 6.00 -51.29 -8.14
N GLY A 3 5.72 -50.02 -8.41
CA GLY A 3 4.67 -49.61 -9.36
C GLY A 3 5.03 -50.03 -10.79
N LYS A 4 4.03 -50.40 -11.60
CA LYS A 4 4.28 -50.76 -13.00
C LYS A 4 4.44 -49.50 -13.87
N PRO A 5 5.49 -49.38 -14.69
CA PRO A 5 5.72 -48.20 -15.51
C PRO A 5 4.67 -48.04 -16.63
N TYR A 6 4.31 -46.80 -16.93
CA TYR A 6 3.38 -46.44 -18.00
C TYR A 6 3.97 -45.28 -18.81
N LYS A 7 4.04 -45.41 -20.14
CA LYS A 7 4.93 -44.57 -20.96
C LYS A 7 4.37 -43.20 -21.36
N SER A 8 5.31 -42.25 -21.47
CA SER A 8 5.23 -40.91 -22.07
C SER A 8 4.44 -39.83 -21.31
N MET A 9 5.19 -38.89 -20.72
CA MET A 9 4.74 -37.63 -20.15
C MET A 9 5.57 -36.46 -20.71
N LYS A 10 5.04 -35.24 -20.62
CA LYS A 10 5.75 -34.02 -21.02
C LYS A 10 5.90 -33.09 -19.83
N PHE A 11 7.11 -32.60 -19.61
CA PHE A 11 7.41 -31.54 -18.66
C PHE A 11 6.64 -30.26 -18.98
N GLY A 12 6.28 -29.49 -17.95
CA GLY A 12 5.32 -28.39 -18.06
C GLY A 12 3.87 -28.80 -17.79
N THR A 13 3.64 -29.86 -16.99
CA THR A 13 2.31 -30.30 -16.53
C THR A 13 2.13 -30.08 -15.03
N HIS A 14 0.86 -30.00 -14.61
CA HIS A 14 0.49 -29.90 -13.20
C HIS A 14 0.27 -31.30 -12.61
N VAL A 15 0.70 -31.50 -11.36
CA VAL A 15 0.61 -32.77 -10.63
C VAL A 15 -0.13 -32.53 -9.32
N LYS A 16 -1.01 -33.44 -8.90
CA LYS A 16 -1.80 -33.28 -7.67
C LYS A 16 -1.35 -34.28 -6.61
N ALA A 17 -0.62 -33.80 -5.62
CA ALA A 17 -0.34 -34.54 -4.40
C ALA A 17 -1.57 -34.49 -3.49
N LYS A 18 -2.06 -35.65 -3.03
CA LYS A 18 -3.10 -35.74 -2.00
C LYS A 18 -2.44 -36.19 -0.69
N ILE A 19 -2.38 -35.29 0.28
CA ILE A 19 -1.95 -35.62 1.65
C ILE A 19 -3.18 -36.04 2.45
N ILE A 20 -3.13 -37.26 3.00
CA ILE A 20 -4.06 -37.71 4.04
C ILE A 20 -3.32 -37.63 5.37
N SER A 21 -3.94 -37.02 6.35
CA SER A 21 -3.39 -36.79 7.69
C SER A 21 -4.51 -36.87 8.72
N LYS A 22 -4.19 -36.84 10.02
CA LYS A 22 -5.20 -36.88 11.09
C LYS A 22 -4.88 -35.86 12.17
N ASN A 23 -5.82 -34.98 12.49
CA ASN A 23 -5.66 -33.88 13.47
C ASN A 23 -4.56 -32.87 13.09
N MET A 24 -4.21 -32.78 11.81
CA MET A 24 -3.11 -31.93 11.31
C MET A 24 -3.60 -30.64 10.65
N ALA A 25 -4.89 -30.35 10.69
CA ALA A 25 -5.47 -29.10 10.20
C ALA A 25 -4.81 -27.87 10.84
N GLY A 26 -4.39 -26.91 10.01
CA GLY A 26 -3.67 -25.72 10.45
C GLY A 26 -2.20 -25.94 10.82
N LYS A 27 -1.66 -27.15 10.63
CA LYS A 27 -0.22 -27.42 10.77
C LYS A 27 0.49 -27.22 9.45
N THR A 28 1.70 -26.66 9.52
CA THR A 28 2.62 -26.59 8.39
C THR A 28 3.32 -27.94 8.24
N VAL A 29 3.33 -28.48 7.01
CA VAL A 29 4.19 -29.57 6.59
C VAL A 29 5.07 -29.10 5.45
N ARG A 30 6.25 -29.69 5.32
CA ARG A 30 7.20 -29.40 4.26
C ARG A 30 7.09 -30.47 3.19
N LEU A 31 6.77 -30.08 1.97
CA LEU A 31 6.75 -30.97 0.82
C LEU A 31 8.03 -30.75 0.02
N LYS A 32 8.79 -31.82 -0.16
CA LYS A 32 9.95 -31.86 -1.05
C LYS A 32 9.65 -32.74 -2.26
N ILE A 33 10.24 -32.41 -3.40
CA ILE A 33 10.28 -33.28 -4.59
C ILE A 33 11.74 -33.65 -4.80
N TRP A 34 12.00 -34.94 -4.82
CA TRP A 34 13.29 -35.52 -5.11
C TRP A 34 13.29 -36.17 -6.48
N GLU A 35 14.43 -36.10 -7.17
CA GLU A 35 14.81 -36.99 -8.27
C GLU A 35 15.41 -38.27 -7.66
N ASP A 36 15.12 -39.45 -8.21
CA ASP A 36 15.43 -40.74 -7.59
C ASP A 36 15.94 -41.80 -8.59
N ASP A 37 16.82 -41.39 -9.51
CA ASP A 37 17.48 -42.32 -10.43
C ASP A 37 18.73 -42.98 -9.78
N ILE A 38 19.81 -42.20 -9.56
CA ILE A 38 21.12 -42.71 -9.05
C ILE A 38 21.51 -42.09 -7.70
N SER A 39 21.06 -40.87 -7.42
CA SER A 39 21.29 -40.18 -6.15
C SER A 39 20.19 -39.16 -5.90
N ASN A 40 19.63 -39.14 -4.70
CA ASN A 40 18.47 -38.32 -4.39
C ASN A 40 18.77 -36.81 -4.54
N VAL A 41 18.35 -36.17 -5.62
CA VAL A 41 18.55 -34.73 -5.87
C VAL A 41 17.31 -33.96 -5.42
N LEU A 42 17.48 -32.98 -4.53
CA LEU A 42 16.37 -32.11 -4.10
C LEU A 42 16.07 -31.07 -5.19
N LEU A 43 14.91 -31.18 -5.83
CA LEU A 43 14.51 -30.31 -6.94
C LEU A 43 13.48 -29.24 -6.56
N PHE A 44 12.77 -29.44 -5.44
CA PHE A 44 11.79 -28.50 -4.94
C PHE A 44 11.58 -28.72 -3.43
N GLU A 45 11.47 -27.64 -2.67
CA GLU A 45 11.09 -27.66 -1.26
C GLU A 45 10.11 -26.52 -1.00
N LYS A 46 8.97 -26.81 -0.36
CA LYS A 46 8.02 -25.76 0.05
C LYS A 46 7.16 -26.18 1.23
N ASP A 47 6.93 -25.22 2.12
CA ASP A 47 6.03 -25.35 3.26
C ASP A 47 4.56 -25.10 2.87
N TYR A 48 3.66 -25.98 3.32
CA TYR A 48 2.22 -25.95 3.07
C TYR A 48 1.45 -26.12 4.38
N ILE A 49 0.40 -25.31 4.58
CA ILE A 49 -0.53 -25.48 5.70
C ILE A 49 -1.63 -26.46 5.29
N LEU A 50 -1.81 -27.54 6.07
CA LEU A 50 -2.85 -28.52 5.80
C LEU A 50 -4.23 -27.95 6.14
N GLY A 51 -5.16 -28.03 5.19
CA GLY A 51 -6.52 -27.48 5.32
C GLY A 51 -7.49 -28.37 6.11
N GLY A 52 -7.10 -29.62 6.34
CA GLY A 52 -7.89 -30.66 6.98
C GLY A 52 -7.21 -32.02 6.87
N ASP A 53 -7.89 -33.06 7.35
CA ASP A 53 -7.41 -34.45 7.28
C ASP A 53 -7.18 -34.94 5.83
N GLU A 54 -7.83 -34.32 4.84
CA GLU A 54 -7.53 -34.49 3.40
C GLU A 54 -7.16 -33.12 2.79
N THR A 55 -5.92 -32.98 2.31
CA THR A 55 -5.41 -31.77 1.66
C THR A 55 -4.85 -32.10 0.28
N PHE A 56 -5.24 -31.33 -0.73
CA PHE A 56 -4.71 -31.44 -2.09
C PHE A 56 -3.73 -30.30 -2.37
N ILE A 57 -2.51 -30.65 -2.75
CA ILE A 57 -1.48 -29.71 -3.22
C ILE A 57 -1.34 -29.91 -4.72
N THR A 58 -1.46 -28.83 -5.49
CA THR A 58 -1.10 -28.85 -6.92
C THR A 58 0.32 -28.33 -7.06
N LEU A 59 1.17 -29.15 -7.68
CA LEU A 59 2.57 -28.93 -7.99
C LEU A 59 2.69 -28.73 -9.51
N PHE A 60 3.77 -28.10 -9.97
CA PHE A 60 4.03 -27.93 -11.41
C PHE A 60 5.45 -28.40 -11.71
N LEU A 61 5.59 -29.48 -12.48
CA LEU A 61 6.90 -30.03 -12.84
C LEU A 61 7.50 -29.17 -13.95
N THR A 62 8.37 -28.24 -13.55
CA THR A 62 8.97 -27.28 -14.47
C THR A 62 10.00 -27.94 -15.38
N ALA A 63 10.24 -27.32 -16.55
CA ALA A 63 11.37 -27.68 -17.41
C ALA A 63 12.74 -27.29 -16.81
N GLN A 64 12.78 -26.64 -15.64
CA GLN A 64 14.01 -26.35 -14.91
C GLN A 64 14.33 -27.47 -13.93
N MET A 65 13.35 -27.90 -13.11
CA MET A 65 13.47 -29.11 -12.27
C MET A 65 13.91 -30.33 -13.09
N ARG A 66 13.41 -30.47 -14.34
CA ARG A 66 13.92 -31.48 -15.29
C ARG A 66 15.44 -31.42 -15.42
N LYS A 67 15.99 -30.25 -15.78
CA LYS A 67 17.41 -30.04 -16.05
C LYS A 67 18.26 -30.14 -14.79
N ASP A 68 17.72 -29.72 -13.66
CA ASP A 68 18.41 -29.71 -12.38
C ASP A 68 18.60 -31.15 -11.85
N GLY A 69 17.79 -32.10 -12.32
CA GLY A 69 17.94 -33.55 -12.11
C GLY A 69 18.46 -34.34 -13.32
N ASP A 70 18.93 -33.68 -14.39
CA ASP A 70 19.34 -34.33 -15.65
C ASP A 70 20.84 -34.70 -15.59
N ASP A 71 21.18 -35.90 -15.11
CA ASP A 71 22.57 -36.39 -15.17
C ASP A 71 22.89 -36.92 -16.59
N TRP A 72 24.05 -36.56 -17.12
CA TRP A 72 24.48 -36.79 -18.52
C TRP A 72 24.74 -38.27 -18.89
N LYS A 73 24.22 -39.23 -18.11
CA LYS A 73 24.58 -40.65 -18.20
C LYS A 73 23.45 -41.59 -18.59
N GLU A 74 22.17 -41.20 -18.48
CA GLU A 74 21.07 -42.12 -18.77
C GLU A 74 19.93 -41.52 -19.60
N GLY A 75 18.81 -42.24 -19.71
CA GLY A 75 17.87 -42.14 -20.84
C GLY A 75 16.93 -40.93 -20.85
N ASN A 76 15.91 -40.98 -21.72
CA ASN A 76 14.89 -39.92 -21.84
C ASN A 76 13.83 -39.93 -20.71
N GLU A 77 14.04 -40.71 -19.65
CA GLU A 77 13.11 -40.97 -18.55
C GLU A 77 13.82 -40.60 -17.23
N GLN A 78 13.10 -40.08 -16.24
CA GLN A 78 13.58 -39.62 -14.92
C GLN A 78 12.52 -39.97 -13.87
N GLU A 79 12.90 -40.48 -12.71
CA GLU A 79 11.99 -40.84 -11.61
C GLU A 79 11.97 -39.78 -10.49
N TYR A 80 10.79 -39.57 -9.88
CA TYR A 80 10.57 -38.53 -8.87
C TYR A 80 9.74 -39.07 -7.69
N PHE A 81 10.07 -38.73 -6.44
CA PHE A 81 9.19 -38.99 -5.28
C PHE A 81 8.89 -37.73 -4.45
N LEU A 82 7.84 -37.80 -3.62
CA LEU A 82 7.55 -36.77 -2.62
C LEU A 82 8.06 -37.21 -1.25
N GLU A 83 8.72 -36.31 -0.54
CA GLU A 83 8.92 -36.45 0.91
C GLU A 83 8.02 -35.42 1.60
N ILE A 84 7.31 -35.85 2.64
CA ILE A 84 6.59 -34.95 3.54
C ILE A 84 7.28 -34.95 4.90
N GLU A 85 7.77 -33.79 5.33
CA GLU A 85 8.42 -33.60 6.63
C GLU A 85 7.51 -32.81 7.58
N TYR A 86 7.35 -33.29 8.82
CA TYR A 86 6.65 -32.60 9.89
C TYR A 86 7.38 -32.78 11.22
N ALA A 87 7.63 -31.67 11.92
CA ALA A 87 8.27 -31.67 13.24
C ALA A 87 9.61 -32.44 13.30
N GLY A 88 10.39 -32.43 12.20
CA GLY A 88 11.65 -33.15 12.06
C GLY A 88 11.51 -34.67 11.82
N GLN A 89 10.29 -35.15 11.53
CA GLN A 89 10.04 -36.52 11.09
C GLN A 89 9.67 -36.49 9.60
N SER A 90 10.43 -37.20 8.78
CA SER A 90 10.14 -37.42 7.36
C SER A 90 9.26 -38.65 7.16
N VAL A 91 8.41 -38.61 6.14
CA VAL A 91 7.70 -39.77 5.60
C VAL A 91 7.79 -39.72 4.08
N ASP A 92 8.42 -40.73 3.51
CA ASP A 92 8.60 -40.88 2.06
C ASP A 92 7.30 -41.38 1.42
N SER A 93 6.95 -40.85 0.24
CA SER A 93 5.82 -41.33 -0.55
C SER A 93 6.24 -42.41 -1.56
N GLU A 94 5.26 -43.07 -2.17
CA GLU A 94 5.52 -43.84 -3.40
C GLU A 94 5.93 -42.89 -4.55
N VAL A 95 6.70 -43.41 -5.51
CA VAL A 95 7.20 -42.70 -6.70
C VAL A 95 6.04 -42.06 -7.49
N ILE A 96 6.17 -40.79 -7.84
CA ILE A 96 5.18 -39.97 -8.55
C ILE A 96 5.15 -40.36 -10.03
N ASN A 97 4.41 -41.42 -10.36
CA ASN A 97 4.05 -41.65 -11.76
C ASN A 97 3.02 -40.59 -12.20
N VAL A 98 3.48 -39.65 -13.04
CA VAL A 98 2.71 -38.47 -13.44
C VAL A 98 1.61 -38.85 -14.44
N ASN A 99 0.32 -38.85 -14.04
CA ASN A 99 -0.81 -38.81 -14.99
C ASN A 99 -2.15 -38.39 -14.34
N ASP A 100 -3.04 -37.80 -15.14
CA ASP A 100 -4.32 -37.15 -14.77
C ASP A 100 -5.50 -38.10 -14.46
N SER A 101 -5.27 -39.39 -14.16
CA SER A 101 -6.37 -40.35 -13.93
C SER A 101 -6.00 -41.52 -13.00
N ALA A 102 -6.08 -41.28 -11.70
CA ALA A 102 -5.94 -42.30 -10.65
C ALA A 102 -7.27 -42.49 -9.88
N PRO A 103 -7.81 -43.72 -9.74
CA PRO A 103 -9.04 -43.99 -8.98
C PRO A 103 -8.79 -44.02 -7.45
N LYS A 104 -9.82 -43.69 -6.67
CA LYS A 104 -9.72 -43.65 -5.19
C LYS A 104 -9.65 -45.05 -4.57
N ILE A 105 -8.70 -45.27 -3.66
CA ILE A 105 -8.62 -46.44 -2.77
C ILE A 105 -9.17 -46.06 -1.37
N LYS A 106 -9.84 -46.99 -0.68
CA LYS A 106 -10.42 -46.83 0.68
C LYS A 106 -9.83 -47.84 1.68
N VAL A 107 -9.25 -47.36 2.78
CA VAL A 107 -8.94 -48.04 4.07
C VAL A 107 -8.77 -46.92 5.13
N ALA A 108 -9.17 -46.98 6.41
CA ALA A 108 -10.29 -47.61 7.13
C ALA A 108 -10.52 -46.83 8.46
N GLU A 109 -11.56 -47.14 9.26
CA GLU A 109 -11.80 -46.51 10.59
C GLU A 109 -11.32 -47.40 11.78
N PRO A 110 -11.43 -47.01 13.07
CA PRO A 110 -10.24 -46.54 13.78
C PRO A 110 -9.99 -47.24 15.13
N ALA A 111 -8.79 -47.04 15.72
CA ALA A 111 -8.49 -47.46 17.08
C ALA A 111 -8.23 -46.27 18.03
N VAL A 112 -9.16 -46.10 18.97
CA VAL A 112 -9.02 -45.52 20.32
C VAL A 112 -8.67 -44.02 20.47
N SER A 113 -9.42 -43.37 21.37
CA SER A 113 -9.25 -42.00 21.85
C SER A 113 -8.44 -41.96 23.15
N MET A 114 -7.86 -40.80 23.50
CA MET A 114 -7.90 -40.28 24.87
C MET A 114 -7.87 -38.75 24.90
N THR A 115 -8.48 -38.20 25.94
CA THR A 115 -8.75 -36.78 26.18
C THR A 115 -7.58 -36.05 26.84
N GLY A 116 -7.46 -34.74 26.60
CA GLY A 116 -6.49 -33.88 27.27
C GLY A 116 -6.76 -32.38 27.05
N VAL A 117 -7.66 -31.80 27.85
CA VAL A 117 -7.92 -30.34 27.83
C VAL A 117 -6.87 -29.62 28.66
N GLY A 118 -6.17 -28.62 28.09
CA GLY A 118 -5.14 -27.90 28.86
C GLY A 118 -4.51 -26.66 28.19
N LYS A 119 -5.13 -25.50 28.43
CA LYS A 119 -4.55 -24.14 28.41
C LYS A 119 -4.10 -23.53 27.06
N THR A 120 -4.72 -22.40 26.75
CA THR A 120 -4.34 -21.43 25.70
C THR A 120 -2.97 -20.81 25.97
N PRO A 121 -2.01 -20.85 25.02
CA PRO A 121 -0.81 -20.03 25.08
C PRO A 121 -1.09 -18.61 24.57
N THR A 122 -0.70 -17.61 25.37
CA THR A 122 -0.64 -16.20 24.98
C THR A 122 0.35 -16.00 23.82
N GLN A 123 -0.08 -15.27 22.78
CA GLN A 123 0.83 -14.90 21.68
C GLN A 123 1.87 -13.89 22.17
N LYS A 124 3.14 -14.28 22.12
CA LYS A 124 4.27 -13.34 22.06
C LYS A 124 4.21 -12.61 20.72
N GLN A 125 4.35 -11.29 20.71
CA GLN A 125 4.57 -10.54 19.48
C GLN A 125 6.03 -10.67 19.08
N ASP A 126 6.26 -11.33 17.94
CA ASP A 126 7.59 -11.40 17.31
C ASP A 126 7.73 -10.29 16.26
N GLY A 127 8.94 -9.74 16.13
CA GLY A 127 9.23 -8.49 15.42
C GLY A 127 9.19 -8.61 13.90
N THR A 128 8.02 -8.84 13.31
CA THR A 128 7.88 -9.06 11.85
C THR A 128 7.78 -7.77 11.04
N CYS A 129 8.45 -7.80 9.90
CA CYS A 129 8.62 -6.67 8.99
C CYS A 129 7.30 -6.25 8.32
N ALA A 130 6.90 -4.99 8.51
CA ALA A 130 5.62 -4.49 8.01
C ALA A 130 5.49 -4.52 6.47
N CYS A 131 6.58 -4.67 5.73
CA CYS A 131 6.60 -4.83 4.26
C CYS A 131 6.61 -6.28 3.78
N GLN A 132 7.05 -7.26 4.60
CA GLN A 132 6.99 -8.70 4.27
C GLN A 132 5.55 -9.21 4.13
N GLN A 133 4.61 -8.68 4.92
CA GLN A 133 3.18 -8.99 4.75
C GLN A 133 2.57 -8.49 3.41
N TYR A 134 3.35 -7.72 2.63
CA TYR A 134 3.04 -7.25 1.28
C TYR A 134 4.05 -7.81 0.27
N ASP A 135 4.58 -9.01 0.51
CA ASP A 135 5.23 -9.82 -0.52
C ASP A 135 4.24 -10.07 -1.67
N LEU A 136 4.60 -9.55 -2.85
CA LEU A 136 3.82 -9.69 -4.07
C LEU A 136 4.74 -10.07 -5.24
N VAL A 137 4.18 -10.76 -6.22
CA VAL A 137 4.82 -10.93 -7.54
C VAL A 137 5.18 -9.57 -8.14
N TRP A 138 6.32 -9.49 -8.82
CA TRP A 138 6.93 -8.23 -9.28
C TRP A 138 7.30 -7.25 -8.14
N GLY A 139 7.38 -7.75 -6.90
CA GLY A 139 7.69 -6.95 -5.73
C GLY A 139 9.07 -6.27 -5.79
N GLY A 140 10.07 -6.94 -6.37
CA GLY A 140 11.44 -6.41 -6.50
C GLY A 140 11.67 -5.53 -7.73
N HIS A 141 10.61 -5.19 -8.49
CA HIS A 141 10.75 -4.29 -9.63
C HIS A 141 11.11 -2.86 -9.15
N PRO A 142 12.06 -2.14 -9.77
CA PRO A 142 12.55 -0.85 -9.25
C PRO A 142 11.47 0.23 -9.01
N ASN A 143 10.40 0.22 -9.82
CA ASN A 143 9.26 1.12 -9.65
C ASN A 143 8.18 0.58 -8.68
N VAL A 144 8.42 -0.50 -7.92
CA VAL A 144 7.43 -1.15 -7.04
C VAL A 144 7.93 -1.12 -5.59
N ASN A 145 7.70 0.00 -4.90
CA ASN A 145 8.07 0.13 -3.48
C ASN A 145 7.00 -0.43 -2.52
N CYS A 146 7.34 -0.56 -1.23
CA CYS A 146 6.43 -1.09 -0.22
C CYS A 146 5.08 -0.33 -0.09
N ASN A 147 5.05 0.99 -0.32
CA ASN A 147 3.79 1.75 -0.33
C ASN A 147 2.90 1.38 -1.53
N PHE A 148 3.49 1.13 -2.69
CA PHE A 148 2.76 0.62 -3.86
C PHE A 148 2.20 -0.78 -3.58
N ARG A 149 3.03 -1.71 -3.09
CA ARG A 149 2.61 -3.08 -2.73
C ARG A 149 1.48 -3.07 -1.70
N LYS A 150 1.60 -2.25 -0.65
CA LYS A 150 0.55 -2.03 0.36
C LYS A 150 -0.76 -1.51 -0.26
N LYS A 151 -0.70 -0.48 -1.10
CA LYS A 151 -1.90 0.11 -1.73
C LYS A 151 -2.59 -0.90 -2.64
N VAL A 152 -1.82 -1.71 -3.37
CA VAL A 152 -2.33 -2.85 -4.16
C VAL A 152 -3.06 -3.85 -3.27
N VAL A 153 -2.49 -4.28 -2.14
CA VAL A 153 -3.18 -5.18 -1.17
C VAL A 153 -4.47 -4.57 -0.63
N GLU A 154 -4.48 -3.28 -0.30
CA GLU A 154 -5.67 -2.58 0.20
C GLU A 154 -6.79 -2.48 -0.85
N ILE A 155 -6.46 -2.13 -2.10
CA ILE A 155 -7.41 -2.12 -3.23
C ILE A 155 -7.98 -3.54 -3.46
N SER A 156 -7.11 -4.55 -3.50
CA SER A 156 -7.48 -5.94 -3.77
C SER A 156 -8.47 -6.50 -2.74
N LYS A 157 -8.28 -6.12 -1.47
CA LYS A 157 -9.23 -6.43 -0.38
C LYS A 157 -10.59 -5.76 -0.59
N ARG A 158 -10.62 -4.46 -0.92
CA ARG A 158 -11.88 -3.72 -1.16
C ARG A 158 -12.64 -4.23 -2.39
N GLN A 159 -11.91 -4.55 -3.46
CA GLN A 159 -12.47 -4.95 -4.75
C GLN A 159 -12.62 -6.48 -4.93
N ASN A 160 -12.31 -7.27 -3.90
CA ASN A 160 -12.39 -8.73 -3.88
C ASN A 160 -11.66 -9.39 -5.06
N PHE A 161 -10.33 -9.25 -5.10
CA PHE A 161 -9.45 -9.99 -5.99
C PHE A 161 -8.10 -10.27 -5.32
N ASP A 162 -7.21 -11.04 -5.98
CA ASP A 162 -5.86 -11.30 -5.45
C ASP A 162 -4.88 -10.18 -5.80
N PRO A 163 -4.10 -9.64 -4.86
CA PRO A 163 -3.15 -8.56 -5.16
C PRO A 163 -2.06 -8.98 -6.15
N ASN A 164 -1.65 -10.25 -6.15
CA ASN A 164 -0.67 -10.74 -7.10
C ASN A 164 -1.22 -10.76 -8.53
N HIS A 165 -2.53 -10.97 -8.69
CA HIS A 165 -3.18 -10.88 -9.99
C HIS A 165 -3.11 -9.45 -10.54
N PHE A 166 -3.31 -8.46 -9.68
CA PHE A 166 -3.28 -7.06 -10.10
C PHE A 166 -1.87 -6.57 -10.43
N MET A 167 -0.86 -7.02 -9.68
CA MET A 167 0.55 -6.83 -10.04
C MET A 167 0.87 -7.41 -11.43
N ALA A 168 0.45 -8.64 -11.71
CA ALA A 168 0.68 -9.30 -13.00
C ALA A 168 0.01 -8.56 -14.17
N VAL A 169 -1.22 -8.07 -13.98
CA VAL A 169 -1.92 -7.26 -14.99
C VAL A 169 -1.23 -5.91 -15.21
N MET A 170 -0.90 -5.18 -14.15
CA MET A 170 -0.23 -3.89 -14.28
C MET A 170 1.15 -4.01 -14.92
N TYR A 171 1.92 -5.06 -14.65
CA TYR A 171 3.20 -5.32 -15.32
C TYR A 171 3.01 -5.40 -16.84
N VAL A 172 2.01 -6.15 -17.32
CA VAL A 172 1.75 -6.28 -18.76
C VAL A 172 1.28 -4.97 -19.39
N GLU A 173 0.32 -4.30 -18.77
CA GLU A 173 -0.30 -3.09 -19.33
C GLU A 173 0.64 -1.88 -19.30
N SER A 174 1.47 -1.75 -18.28
CA SER A 174 2.52 -0.72 -18.20
C SER A 174 3.78 -1.07 -19.02
N ALA A 175 3.70 -1.98 -19.99
CA ALA A 175 4.81 -2.44 -20.82
C ALA A 175 6.07 -2.80 -19.98
N HIS A 176 5.84 -3.52 -18.88
CA HIS A 176 6.83 -3.98 -17.90
C HIS A 176 7.43 -2.90 -16.98
N THR A 177 6.96 -1.65 -17.05
CA THR A 177 7.61 -0.51 -16.37
C THR A 177 7.00 -0.12 -15.02
N PHE A 178 5.76 -0.54 -14.72
CA PHE A 178 4.90 0.05 -13.67
C PHE A 178 4.77 1.58 -13.73
N SER A 179 5.05 2.23 -14.87
CA SER A 179 4.98 3.68 -14.99
C SER A 179 3.53 4.19 -15.05
N PRO A 180 3.21 5.33 -14.40
CA PRO A 180 1.93 6.01 -14.59
C PRO A 180 1.90 6.83 -15.90
N SER A 181 3.04 7.01 -16.57
CA SER A 181 3.18 7.90 -17.74
C SER A 181 2.58 7.31 -19.04
N LYS A 182 2.64 8.10 -20.12
CA LYS A 182 2.54 7.57 -21.48
C LYS A 182 3.80 6.77 -21.79
N ILE A 183 3.67 5.66 -22.50
CA ILE A 183 4.80 4.82 -22.94
C ILE A 183 4.92 4.91 -24.47
N GLU A 184 6.14 5.08 -24.97
CA GLU A 184 6.44 5.14 -26.40
C GLU A 184 7.67 4.29 -26.75
N LEU A 185 7.68 3.73 -27.96
CA LEU A 185 8.82 2.99 -28.48
C LEU A 185 9.92 3.98 -28.92
N LYS A 186 11.02 4.06 -28.16
CA LYS A 186 12.15 4.94 -28.47
C LYS A 186 13.44 4.15 -28.69
N VAL A 187 14.42 4.79 -29.32
CA VAL A 187 15.80 4.26 -29.37
C VAL A 187 16.44 4.41 -27.99
N VAL A 188 16.78 3.30 -27.35
CA VAL A 188 17.46 3.26 -26.04
C VAL A 188 18.96 3.02 -26.15
N GLY A 189 19.46 2.70 -27.34
CA GLY A 189 20.89 2.52 -27.60
C GLY A 189 21.15 2.09 -29.03
N HIS A 190 22.41 1.81 -29.34
CA HIS A 190 22.83 1.25 -30.63
C HIS A 190 23.64 -0.02 -30.41
N ARG A 191 23.41 -1.04 -31.23
CA ARG A 191 24.22 -2.26 -31.24
C ARG A 191 25.64 -1.93 -31.72
N LYS A 192 26.61 -2.81 -31.45
CA LYS A 192 28.01 -2.68 -31.94
C LYS A 192 28.14 -2.49 -33.46
N ASN A 193 27.12 -2.87 -34.25
CA ASN A 193 27.04 -2.65 -35.70
C ASN A 193 26.25 -1.39 -36.11
N GLY A 194 26.04 -0.43 -35.20
CA GLY A 194 25.34 0.83 -35.47
C GLY A 194 23.81 0.74 -35.58
N LYS A 195 23.20 -0.46 -35.53
CA LYS A 195 21.73 -0.58 -35.62
C LYS A 195 21.06 -0.12 -34.32
N PRO A 196 20.05 0.78 -34.36
CA PRO A 196 19.33 1.20 -33.16
C PRO A 196 18.62 0.04 -32.47
N ILE A 197 18.63 0.09 -31.14
CA ILE A 197 17.88 -0.77 -30.22
C ILE A 197 16.66 0.04 -29.78
N TYR A 198 15.47 -0.49 -30.04
CA TYR A 198 14.22 0.14 -29.63
C TYR A 198 13.67 -0.57 -28.39
N ASP A 199 13.12 0.21 -27.47
CA ASP A 199 12.41 -0.29 -26.30
C ASP A 199 11.24 0.63 -25.91
N TYR A 200 10.28 0.10 -25.17
CA TYR A 200 9.11 0.81 -24.69
C TYR A 200 9.44 1.56 -23.41
N VAL A 201 9.66 2.87 -23.54
CA VAL A 201 10.06 3.72 -22.40
C VAL A 201 8.93 4.67 -21.99
N PRO A 202 8.76 4.92 -20.68
CA PRO A 202 7.83 5.93 -20.22
C PRO A 202 8.37 7.32 -20.55
N LEU A 203 7.47 8.22 -20.98
CA LEU A 203 7.80 9.62 -21.21
C LEU A 203 8.07 10.34 -19.89
N THR A 204 9.06 11.23 -19.88
CA THR A 204 9.28 12.14 -18.75
C THR A 204 8.15 13.16 -18.64
N LYS A 205 8.06 13.88 -17.51
CA LYS A 205 7.02 14.92 -17.33
C LYS A 205 7.15 16.02 -18.36
N GLU A 206 8.38 16.39 -18.72
CA GLU A 206 8.73 17.42 -19.71
C GLU A 206 8.31 17.00 -21.11
N GLU A 207 8.48 15.72 -21.46
CA GLU A 207 8.00 15.15 -22.72
C GLU A 207 6.48 15.07 -22.75
N VAL A 208 5.84 14.59 -21.68
CA VAL A 208 4.37 14.56 -21.54
C VAL A 208 3.77 15.96 -21.66
N LEU A 209 4.43 17.01 -21.14
CA LEU A 209 3.99 18.40 -21.27
C LEU A 209 4.12 18.95 -22.70
N LYS A 210 5.09 18.48 -23.49
CA LYS A 210 5.28 18.87 -24.91
C LYS A 210 4.28 18.23 -25.87
N LEU A 211 3.60 17.15 -25.47
CA LEU A 211 2.54 16.54 -26.29
C LEU A 211 1.35 17.50 -26.51
N SER A 212 0.59 17.31 -27.58
CA SER A 212 -0.71 17.96 -27.76
C SER A 212 -1.75 17.43 -26.75
N GLU A 213 -2.74 18.22 -26.34
CA GLU A 213 -3.77 17.77 -25.36
C GLU A 213 -4.48 16.47 -25.78
N ASN A 214 -4.62 16.26 -27.09
CA ASN A 214 -5.31 15.12 -27.69
C ASN A 214 -4.33 14.04 -28.21
N PHE A 215 -3.14 13.91 -27.63
CA PHE A 215 -2.13 12.92 -28.08
C PHE A 215 -2.68 11.50 -28.20
N ALA A 216 -2.22 10.72 -29.18
CA ALA A 216 -2.70 9.35 -29.41
C ALA A 216 -2.17 8.34 -28.37
N GLY A 217 -2.84 7.18 -28.26
CA GLY A 217 -2.49 6.10 -27.33
C GLY A 217 -3.17 6.18 -25.95
N ALA A 218 -2.91 5.17 -25.12
CA ALA A 218 -3.35 5.08 -23.73
C ALA A 218 -2.20 5.44 -22.77
N VAL A 219 -2.47 5.50 -21.46
CA VAL A 219 -1.49 5.93 -20.44
C VAL A 219 -1.56 5.10 -19.16
N GLY A 220 -0.41 4.89 -18.53
CA GLY A 220 -0.31 4.43 -17.14
C GLY A 220 -0.51 2.95 -16.86
N LEU A 221 -0.61 2.66 -15.56
CA LEU A 221 -0.57 1.34 -14.92
C LEU A 221 -1.54 0.30 -15.51
N ILE A 222 -2.68 0.75 -16.04
CA ILE A 222 -3.72 -0.09 -16.65
C ILE A 222 -4.17 0.42 -18.04
N GLN A 223 -3.29 1.15 -18.74
CA GLN A 223 -3.55 1.72 -20.08
C GLN A 223 -4.92 2.45 -20.20
N PHE A 224 -5.11 3.53 -19.45
CA PHE A 224 -6.31 4.36 -19.53
C PHE A 224 -6.50 4.93 -20.95
N THR A 225 -7.50 4.39 -21.66
CA THR A 225 -7.93 4.84 -22.99
C THR A 225 -8.79 6.12 -22.89
N PRO A 226 -8.94 6.89 -23.99
CA PRO A 226 -9.91 8.00 -24.05
C PRO A 226 -11.33 7.58 -23.63
N GLU A 227 -11.74 6.38 -24.05
CA GLU A 227 -13.03 5.78 -23.74
C GLU A 227 -13.15 5.50 -22.22
N ALA A 228 -12.15 4.84 -21.62
CA ALA A 228 -12.09 4.59 -20.17
C ALA A 228 -12.13 5.88 -19.32
N ILE A 229 -11.43 6.93 -19.76
CA ILE A 229 -11.41 8.24 -19.09
C ILE A 229 -12.78 8.92 -19.19
N THR A 230 -13.46 8.79 -20.33
CA THR A 230 -14.81 9.34 -20.53
C THR A 230 -15.80 8.68 -19.58
N ASP A 231 -15.76 7.35 -19.45
CA ASP A 231 -16.63 6.61 -18.54
C ASP A 231 -16.34 6.96 -17.07
N LEU A 232 -15.07 7.03 -16.66
CA LEU A 232 -14.67 7.45 -15.31
C LEU A 232 -15.14 8.87 -14.98
N ASN A 233 -14.94 9.83 -15.90
CA ASN A 233 -15.39 11.21 -15.74
C ASN A 233 -16.91 11.28 -15.58
N LYS A 234 -17.65 10.50 -16.36
CA LYS A 234 -19.12 10.43 -16.28
C LYS A 234 -19.62 9.74 -15.01
N ARG A 235 -19.04 8.61 -14.61
CA ARG A 235 -19.49 7.81 -13.44
C ARG A 235 -19.25 8.51 -12.11
N TYR A 236 -18.12 9.22 -12.00
CA TYR A 236 -17.61 9.80 -10.75
C TYR A 236 -17.53 11.34 -10.75
N SER A 237 -18.12 12.00 -11.76
CA SER A 237 -18.12 13.47 -11.93
C SER A 237 -16.71 14.09 -11.88
N LEU A 238 -15.77 13.46 -12.61
CA LEU A 238 -14.35 13.87 -12.65
C LEU A 238 -14.02 14.67 -13.91
N SER A 239 -12.86 15.34 -13.88
CA SER A 239 -12.30 16.10 -15.01
C SER A 239 -10.89 15.61 -15.36
N LEU A 240 -10.72 14.29 -15.49
CA LEU A 240 -9.47 13.65 -15.90
C LEU A 240 -9.19 13.89 -17.39
N THR A 241 -7.90 13.95 -17.73
CA THR A 241 -7.37 13.92 -19.09
C THR A 241 -6.19 12.94 -19.14
N LYS A 242 -5.80 12.47 -20.32
CA LYS A 242 -4.61 11.59 -20.46
C LYS A 242 -3.34 12.27 -19.95
N ARG A 243 -3.19 13.58 -20.18
CA ARG A 243 -2.06 14.36 -19.62
C ARG A 243 -2.09 14.38 -18.09
N LYS A 244 -3.24 14.60 -17.46
CA LYS A 244 -3.38 14.55 -15.99
C LYS A 244 -2.98 13.19 -15.44
N LEU A 245 -3.46 12.09 -16.02
CA LEU A 245 -3.12 10.74 -15.59
C LEU A 245 -1.63 10.43 -15.80
N ALA A 246 -1.04 10.81 -16.94
CA ALA A 246 0.37 10.60 -17.24
C ALA A 246 1.34 11.40 -16.33
N LEU A 247 0.88 12.47 -15.69
CA LEU A 247 1.67 13.29 -14.77
C LEU A 247 1.47 12.93 -13.27
N MET A 248 0.58 11.99 -12.96
CA MET A 248 0.34 11.51 -11.60
C MET A 248 1.48 10.65 -11.05
N THR A 249 1.54 10.50 -9.73
CA THR A 249 2.31 9.39 -9.14
C THR A 249 1.59 8.06 -9.39
N GLN A 250 2.31 6.96 -9.28
CA GLN A 250 1.72 5.62 -9.32
C GLN A 250 0.64 5.43 -8.25
N LEU A 251 0.87 5.98 -7.04
CA LEU A 251 -0.08 5.88 -5.94
C LEU A 251 -1.37 6.64 -6.23
N ASP A 252 -1.32 7.86 -6.78
CA ASP A 252 -2.54 8.60 -7.16
C ASP A 252 -3.29 7.88 -8.27
N GLN A 253 -2.55 7.33 -9.25
CA GLN A 253 -3.15 6.65 -10.38
C GLN A 253 -3.83 5.32 -10.00
N LEU A 254 -3.33 4.62 -8.97
CA LEU A 254 -3.98 3.45 -8.39
C LEU A 254 -5.41 3.73 -7.88
N ASP A 255 -5.73 4.94 -7.41
CA ASP A 255 -7.10 5.27 -6.99
C ASP A 255 -8.08 5.35 -8.17
N TYR A 256 -7.58 5.71 -9.35
CA TYR A 256 -8.37 5.70 -10.59
C TYR A 256 -8.45 4.30 -11.21
N ALA A 257 -7.44 3.46 -11.01
CA ALA A 257 -7.49 2.05 -11.39
C ALA A 257 -8.51 1.28 -10.52
N GLU A 258 -8.56 1.55 -9.20
CA GLU A 258 -9.61 1.03 -8.32
C GLU A 258 -11.01 1.47 -8.79
N LYS A 259 -11.22 2.77 -9.05
CA LYS A 259 -12.49 3.30 -9.57
C LYS A 259 -12.90 2.65 -10.89
N TYR A 260 -11.95 2.39 -11.78
CA TYR A 260 -12.22 1.73 -13.06
C TYR A 260 -12.72 0.30 -12.87
N ILE A 261 -12.02 -0.48 -12.03
CA ILE A 261 -12.42 -1.86 -11.73
C ILE A 261 -13.78 -1.88 -11.00
N ALA A 262 -13.98 -1.01 -10.00
CA ALA A 262 -15.24 -0.92 -9.25
C ALA A 262 -16.44 -0.61 -10.17
N MET A 263 -16.29 0.38 -11.05
CA MET A 263 -17.30 0.75 -12.06
C MET A 263 -17.64 -0.43 -12.98
N TRP A 264 -16.65 -1.16 -13.49
CA TRP A 264 -16.90 -2.28 -14.40
C TRP A 264 -17.43 -3.54 -13.71
N LYS A 265 -17.07 -3.77 -12.44
CA LYS A 265 -17.72 -4.78 -11.60
C LYS A 265 -19.20 -4.45 -11.38
N GLU A 266 -19.53 -3.19 -11.09
CA GLU A 266 -20.92 -2.74 -10.92
C GLU A 266 -21.72 -2.89 -12.24
N ASN A 267 -21.20 -2.38 -13.36
CA ASN A 267 -21.82 -2.48 -14.68
C ASN A 267 -22.11 -3.94 -15.08
N ASN A 268 -21.20 -4.85 -14.78
CA ASN A 268 -21.36 -6.28 -15.06
C ASN A 268 -22.03 -7.09 -13.92
N LYS A 269 -22.42 -6.44 -12.82
CA LYS A 269 -23.05 -7.06 -11.64
C LYS A 269 -22.20 -8.16 -10.95
N ILE A 270 -20.87 -7.99 -10.95
CA ILE A 270 -19.92 -8.98 -10.43
C ILE A 270 -19.75 -8.83 -8.91
N THR A 271 -20.26 -9.80 -8.16
CA THR A 271 -20.13 -9.90 -6.70
C THR A 271 -19.05 -10.89 -6.25
N THR A 272 -18.67 -11.83 -7.11
CA THR A 272 -17.66 -12.87 -6.85
C THR A 272 -16.23 -12.32 -6.78
N LYS A 273 -15.29 -13.14 -6.30
CA LYS A 273 -13.85 -12.85 -6.36
C LYS A 273 -13.39 -12.97 -7.81
N LEU A 274 -12.73 -11.95 -8.36
CA LEU A 274 -12.18 -12.04 -9.73
C LEU A 274 -10.97 -13.00 -9.77
N THR A 275 -10.95 -13.90 -10.76
CA THR A 275 -9.74 -14.66 -11.11
C THR A 275 -8.70 -13.74 -11.79
N LEU A 276 -7.50 -14.25 -12.08
CA LEU A 276 -6.49 -13.50 -12.84
C LEU A 276 -6.99 -13.17 -14.26
N ALA A 277 -7.58 -14.16 -14.93
CA ALA A 277 -8.17 -13.98 -16.26
C ALA A 277 -9.33 -12.97 -16.24
N ASP A 278 -10.21 -13.02 -15.24
CA ASP A 278 -11.32 -12.08 -15.09
C ASP A 278 -10.82 -10.66 -14.80
N LEU A 279 -9.84 -10.50 -13.90
CA LEU A 279 -9.27 -9.19 -13.59
C LEU A 279 -8.59 -8.58 -14.82
N TYR A 280 -7.87 -9.38 -15.62
CA TYR A 280 -7.29 -8.86 -16.85
C TYR A 280 -8.37 -8.52 -17.88
N LEU A 281 -9.43 -9.33 -18.00
CA LEU A 281 -10.55 -9.06 -18.89
C LEU A 281 -11.31 -7.77 -18.50
N VAL A 282 -11.43 -7.45 -17.21
CA VAL A 282 -11.97 -6.16 -16.74
C VAL A 282 -11.11 -4.98 -17.21
N VAL A 283 -9.79 -5.12 -17.24
CA VAL A 283 -8.89 -4.04 -17.72
C VAL A 283 -8.88 -3.94 -19.24
N PHE A 284 -8.81 -5.08 -19.93
CA PHE A 284 -8.57 -5.15 -21.36
C PHE A 284 -9.84 -5.04 -22.22
N SER A 285 -10.93 -5.74 -21.86
CA SER A 285 -12.18 -5.76 -22.64
C SER A 285 -13.42 -5.96 -21.75
N PRO A 286 -13.73 -5.01 -20.84
CA PRO A 286 -14.71 -5.21 -19.77
C PRO A 286 -16.16 -5.40 -20.24
N SER A 287 -16.50 -5.01 -21.47
CA SER A 287 -17.82 -5.28 -22.07
C SER A 287 -18.04 -6.75 -22.43
N LYS A 288 -16.99 -7.57 -22.35
CA LYS A 288 -17.01 -9.02 -22.59
C LYS A 288 -17.00 -9.86 -21.31
N MET A 289 -17.10 -9.26 -20.13
CA MET A 289 -17.07 -9.98 -18.85
C MET A 289 -18.19 -11.04 -18.74
N ASN A 290 -19.42 -10.65 -19.06
CA ASN A 290 -20.58 -11.54 -18.94
C ASN A 290 -20.77 -12.37 -20.22
N GLY A 291 -20.86 -13.69 -20.05
CA GLY A 291 -21.14 -14.63 -21.15
C GLY A 291 -19.94 -14.95 -22.06
N SER A 292 -18.70 -14.73 -21.62
CA SER A 292 -17.49 -15.14 -22.35
C SER A 292 -16.85 -16.41 -21.77
N ASP A 293 -16.54 -17.34 -22.67
CA ASP A 293 -15.68 -18.50 -22.44
C ASP A 293 -14.26 -18.25 -22.99
N ASP A 294 -13.36 -19.21 -22.78
CA ASP A 294 -11.96 -19.12 -23.20
C ASP A 294 -11.78 -18.91 -24.71
N ASN A 295 -12.67 -19.47 -25.53
CA ASN A 295 -12.62 -19.37 -26.99
C ASN A 295 -13.27 -18.09 -27.53
N THR A 296 -13.88 -17.28 -26.66
CA THR A 296 -14.55 -16.04 -27.05
C THR A 296 -13.53 -15.03 -27.58
N ILE A 297 -13.69 -14.66 -28.86
CA ILE A 297 -12.90 -13.59 -29.49
C ILE A 297 -13.29 -12.25 -28.89
N LEU A 298 -12.34 -11.63 -28.19
CA LEU A 298 -12.46 -10.31 -27.59
C LEU A 298 -12.35 -9.24 -28.67
N TYR A 299 -11.33 -9.34 -29.53
CA TYR A 299 -11.09 -8.43 -30.65
C TYR A 299 -10.79 -9.19 -31.94
N SER A 300 -11.68 -9.04 -32.92
CA SER A 300 -11.50 -9.60 -34.26
C SER A 300 -10.44 -8.84 -35.05
N LYS A 301 -9.78 -9.55 -35.97
CA LYS A 301 -8.75 -9.02 -36.87
C LYS A 301 -9.23 -7.79 -37.63
N LYS A 302 -8.33 -6.85 -37.94
CA LYS A 302 -8.61 -5.54 -38.57
C LYS A 302 -9.40 -4.54 -37.71
N SER A 303 -9.84 -4.89 -36.50
CA SER A 303 -10.42 -3.89 -35.58
C SER A 303 -9.34 -2.99 -34.97
N LYS A 304 -9.67 -1.72 -34.68
CA LYS A 304 -8.76 -0.75 -34.00
C LYS A 304 -8.10 -1.36 -32.75
N TYR A 305 -8.89 -2.09 -31.95
CA TYR A 305 -8.44 -2.71 -30.72
C TYR A 305 -7.54 -3.92 -30.95
N TYR A 306 -7.81 -4.72 -31.98
CA TYR A 306 -6.92 -5.80 -32.41
C TYR A 306 -5.57 -5.26 -32.89
N GLU A 307 -5.54 -4.29 -33.81
CA GLU A 307 -4.28 -3.79 -34.38
C GLU A 307 -3.36 -3.17 -33.31
N SER A 308 -3.95 -2.56 -32.28
CA SER A 308 -3.23 -2.01 -31.11
C SER A 308 -2.64 -3.10 -30.20
N ASN A 309 -3.24 -4.30 -30.18
CA ASN A 309 -2.95 -5.37 -29.21
C ASN A 309 -2.52 -6.71 -29.84
N LYS A 310 -2.22 -6.73 -31.14
CA LYS A 310 -1.90 -7.92 -31.95
C LYS A 310 -0.75 -8.80 -31.43
N SER A 311 -0.01 -8.36 -30.41
CA SER A 311 1.01 -9.17 -29.72
C SER A 311 0.42 -10.22 -28.77
N VAL A 312 -0.87 -10.11 -28.42
CA VAL A 312 -1.62 -11.11 -27.64
C VAL A 312 -1.96 -12.33 -28.49
N ASP A 313 -2.42 -12.12 -29.72
CA ASP A 313 -2.79 -13.17 -30.69
C ASP A 313 -1.56 -14.03 -31.06
N LYS A 314 -1.65 -15.34 -30.83
CA LYS A 314 -0.59 -16.34 -31.04
C LYS A 314 -0.90 -17.29 -32.20
N ASP A 315 -2.17 -17.59 -32.46
CA ASP A 315 -2.59 -18.51 -33.53
C ASP A 315 -3.06 -17.80 -34.81
N ASN A 316 -3.06 -16.46 -34.78
CA ASN A 316 -3.42 -15.53 -35.85
C ASN A 316 -4.91 -15.60 -36.24
N ASN A 317 -5.81 -15.93 -35.30
CA ASN A 317 -7.26 -16.00 -35.55
C ASN A 317 -8.06 -14.74 -35.06
N GLY A 318 -7.45 -13.90 -34.23
CA GLY A 318 -8.13 -12.87 -33.42
C GLY A 318 -7.71 -13.00 -31.95
N ILE A 319 -7.88 -11.96 -31.15
CA ILE A 319 -7.49 -12.02 -29.73
C ILE A 319 -8.58 -12.72 -28.93
N SER A 320 -8.32 -13.92 -28.43
CA SER A 320 -9.22 -14.70 -27.57
C SER A 320 -9.08 -14.38 -26.08
N LYS A 321 -10.10 -14.75 -25.28
CA LYS A 321 -10.03 -14.70 -23.81
C LYS A 321 -8.93 -15.63 -23.27
N LYS A 322 -8.72 -16.80 -23.89
CA LYS A 322 -7.66 -17.75 -23.55
C LYS A 322 -6.26 -17.15 -23.67
N GLU A 323 -5.94 -16.47 -24.77
CA GLU A 323 -4.62 -15.88 -24.97
C GLU A 323 -4.37 -14.70 -24.03
N LEU A 324 -5.41 -13.91 -23.76
CA LEU A 324 -5.36 -12.87 -22.73
C LEU A 324 -5.05 -13.48 -21.35
N ALA A 325 -5.74 -14.56 -20.99
CA ALA A 325 -5.50 -15.29 -19.75
C ALA A 325 -4.08 -15.86 -19.68
N ILE A 326 -3.60 -16.53 -20.73
CA ILE A 326 -2.22 -17.05 -20.83
C ILE A 326 -1.21 -15.92 -20.57
N ARG A 327 -1.35 -14.77 -21.24
CA ARG A 327 -0.45 -13.61 -21.06
C ARG A 327 -0.42 -13.09 -19.61
N ALA A 328 -1.54 -13.15 -18.90
CA ALA A 328 -1.58 -12.81 -17.48
C ALA A 328 -0.91 -13.88 -16.59
N TYR A 329 -1.13 -15.17 -16.86
CA TYR A 329 -0.47 -16.26 -16.13
C TYR A 329 1.05 -16.28 -16.39
N ASP A 330 1.52 -15.97 -17.59
CA ASP A 330 2.93 -15.80 -17.92
C ASP A 330 3.56 -14.69 -17.06
N SER A 331 2.90 -13.52 -17.02
CA SER A 331 3.31 -12.39 -16.18
C SER A 331 3.33 -12.74 -14.69
N PHE A 332 2.30 -13.41 -14.18
CA PHE A 332 2.24 -13.86 -12.79
C PHE A 332 3.38 -14.83 -12.48
N THR A 333 3.66 -15.78 -13.37
CA THR A 333 4.70 -16.81 -13.20
C THR A 333 6.09 -16.20 -13.19
N LEU A 334 6.40 -15.30 -14.14
CA LEU A 334 7.66 -14.55 -14.14
C LEU A 334 7.78 -13.66 -12.89
N GLY A 335 6.68 -13.09 -12.43
CA GLY A 335 6.65 -12.27 -11.22
C GLY A 335 6.90 -13.06 -9.92
N LEU A 336 6.70 -14.38 -9.88
CA LEU A 336 7.01 -15.23 -8.71
C LEU A 336 8.51 -15.29 -8.41
N VAL A 337 9.37 -15.18 -9.44
CA VAL A 337 10.83 -15.13 -9.32
C VAL A 337 11.40 -13.70 -9.37
N ASN A 338 10.52 -12.69 -9.42
CA ASN A 338 10.85 -11.26 -9.34
C ASN A 338 10.15 -10.62 -8.15
N LYS A 339 10.13 -11.34 -7.02
CA LYS A 339 9.63 -10.85 -5.74
C LYS A 339 10.62 -9.87 -5.12
N GLU A 340 10.20 -9.25 -4.02
CA GLU A 340 11.12 -8.46 -3.22
C GLU A 340 12.01 -9.43 -2.44
N ASP A 341 13.28 -9.57 -2.83
CA ASP A 341 14.26 -10.34 -2.07
C ASP A 341 14.83 -9.52 -0.90
N SER A 342 14.73 -8.20 -0.98
CA SER A 342 15.23 -7.21 -0.02
C SER A 342 14.10 -6.42 0.64
N PHE A 343 13.26 -7.09 1.41
CA PHE A 343 12.25 -6.37 2.20
C PHE A 343 12.95 -5.39 3.17
N GLU A 344 12.62 -4.10 3.08
CA GLU A 344 13.07 -3.09 4.04
C GLU A 344 12.53 -3.43 5.44
N CYS A 345 13.34 -4.13 6.22
CA CYS A 345 12.90 -4.77 7.46
C CYS A 345 13.62 -4.26 8.69
N GLY A 346 12.87 -3.45 9.45
CA GLY A 346 13.20 -3.10 10.83
C GLY A 346 13.56 -1.63 11.02
N ASN A 347 13.74 -1.29 12.29
CA ASN A 347 14.27 0.00 12.70
C ASN A 347 15.73 0.14 12.23
N ASN A 348 15.95 0.76 11.06
CA ASN A 348 17.07 1.66 10.69
C ASN A 348 17.03 1.90 9.17
N ASN A 349 17.02 3.14 8.68
CA ASN A 349 18.23 3.97 8.53
C ASN A 349 19.42 3.22 7.90
N SER A 350 19.25 2.62 6.71
CA SER A 350 20.16 2.81 5.56
C SER A 350 19.76 1.94 4.36
N SER A 351 18.93 2.45 3.46
CA SER A 351 19.17 2.24 2.03
C SER A 351 20.14 3.33 1.59
N SER A 352 21.33 2.92 1.15
CA SER A 352 22.34 3.84 0.63
C SER A 352 22.04 4.21 -0.83
N ASP A 353 20.94 4.94 -1.04
CA ASP A 353 21.14 6.17 -1.79
C ASP A 353 22.01 7.07 -0.90
N THR A 354 22.95 7.79 -1.49
CA THR A 354 23.52 8.97 -0.82
C THR A 354 22.43 10.03 -0.76
N PHE A 355 21.53 9.90 0.22
CA PHE A 355 20.61 10.96 0.63
C PHE A 355 21.49 12.02 1.26
N ASP A 356 21.96 12.96 0.44
CA ASP A 356 22.64 14.12 0.93
C ASP A 356 21.64 14.90 1.80
N ALA A 357 21.98 15.06 3.08
CA ALA A 357 21.09 15.73 4.02
C ALA A 357 20.81 17.19 3.62
N ASN A 358 21.68 17.73 2.77
CA ASN A 358 21.77 19.12 2.31
C ASN A 358 20.87 19.43 1.09
N GLU A 359 19.76 18.72 0.85
CA GLU A 359 18.97 18.87 -0.41
C GLU A 359 17.42 18.97 -0.24
N VAL A 360 16.91 18.91 0.99
CA VAL A 360 15.48 19.14 1.30
C VAL A 360 15.32 20.05 2.52
N ILE A 361 14.34 20.96 2.48
CA ILE A 361 14.06 21.82 3.65
C ILE A 361 13.59 20.94 4.80
N THR A 362 14.30 21.03 5.93
CA THR A 362 14.13 20.11 7.06
C THR A 362 13.76 20.85 8.34
N TYR A 363 12.68 20.41 8.99
CA TYR A 363 12.33 20.80 10.35
C TYR A 363 13.03 19.87 11.34
N HIS A 364 14.01 20.41 12.07
CA HIS A 364 14.66 19.76 13.20
C HIS A 364 13.94 20.15 14.48
N ILE A 365 13.25 19.20 15.10
CA ILE A 365 12.40 19.38 16.28
C ILE A 365 13.08 18.69 17.45
N TYR A 366 13.49 19.43 18.47
CA TYR A 366 14.25 18.88 19.59
C TYR A 366 13.36 18.70 20.83
N ALA A 367 13.55 17.62 21.58
CA ALA A 367 12.73 17.25 22.74
C ALA A 367 12.65 18.35 23.83
N GLU A 368 13.66 19.20 23.95
CA GLU A 368 13.65 20.38 24.83
C GLU A 368 12.68 21.50 24.40
N GLY A 369 12.03 21.38 23.23
CA GLY A 369 11.04 22.35 22.72
C GLY A 369 11.56 23.28 21.61
N LYS A 370 12.83 23.16 21.23
CA LYS A 370 13.45 23.94 20.16
C LYS A 370 12.99 23.41 18.79
N ILE A 371 12.71 24.29 17.83
CA ILE A 371 12.49 23.93 16.42
C ILE A 371 13.38 24.80 15.53
N GLU A 372 14.11 24.16 14.60
CA GLU A 372 14.89 24.83 13.56
C GLU A 372 14.38 24.41 12.17
N LYS A 373 14.29 25.36 11.25
CA LYS A 373 13.97 25.12 9.83
C LYS A 373 15.24 25.32 9.00
N HIS A 374 15.88 24.23 8.62
CA HIS A 374 17.12 24.21 7.85
C HIS A 374 16.78 24.22 6.35
N ILE A 375 17.27 25.26 5.65
CA ILE A 375 17.06 25.49 4.22
C ILE A 375 18.40 25.29 3.51
N PRO A 376 18.54 24.26 2.67
CA PRO A 376 19.79 24.01 1.95
C PRO A 376 20.02 25.02 0.82
N LYS A 377 21.27 25.08 0.34
CA LYS A 377 21.69 25.95 -0.79
C LYS A 377 20.97 25.60 -2.09
N GLU A 378 20.84 24.32 -2.36
CA GLU A 378 20.16 23.78 -3.53
C GLU A 378 19.10 22.77 -3.07
N ILE A 379 17.94 22.79 -3.72
CA ILE A 379 16.84 21.86 -3.46
C ILE A 379 16.61 21.07 -4.74
N LYS A 380 16.83 19.76 -4.71
CA LYS A 380 16.55 18.89 -5.88
C LYS A 380 15.09 19.05 -6.31
N GLU A 381 14.85 18.97 -7.62
CA GLU A 381 13.51 19.13 -8.22
C GLU A 381 12.44 18.26 -7.55
N GLU A 382 12.80 17.06 -7.12
CA GLU A 382 11.93 16.10 -6.43
C GLU A 382 11.53 16.48 -5.00
N TYR A 383 12.25 17.42 -4.37
CA TYR A 383 12.03 17.91 -3.00
C TYR A 383 11.47 19.34 -2.94
N LYS A 384 11.40 20.07 -4.06
CA LYS A 384 10.88 21.47 -4.12
C LYS A 384 9.48 21.71 -3.55
N LYS A 385 8.67 20.67 -3.35
CA LYS A 385 7.32 20.73 -2.75
C LYS A 385 7.17 19.82 -1.54
N LYS A 386 8.27 19.55 -0.83
CA LYS A 386 8.29 18.65 0.32
C LYS A 386 9.02 19.27 1.51
N TYR A 387 8.61 18.85 2.70
CA TYR A 387 9.29 19.13 3.96
C TYR A 387 9.64 17.84 4.66
N LYS A 388 10.89 17.71 5.11
CA LYS A 388 11.37 16.63 5.98
C LYS A 388 11.18 17.06 7.44
N TYR A 389 10.79 16.13 8.30
CA TYR A 389 10.64 16.34 9.74
C TYR A 389 11.50 15.36 10.49
N VAL A 390 12.40 15.85 11.34
CA VAL A 390 13.31 15.06 12.17
C VAL A 390 13.11 15.46 13.62
N PHE A 391 12.79 14.49 14.46
CA PHE A 391 12.73 14.68 15.90
C PHE A 391 14.07 14.28 16.54
N HIS A 392 14.53 15.03 17.52
CA HIS A 392 15.81 14.82 18.21
C HIS A 392 15.56 14.59 19.69
N LYS A 393 16.04 13.46 20.22
CA LYS A 393 15.87 13.09 21.63
C LYS A 393 17.09 12.28 22.09
N ASN A 394 17.65 12.62 23.25
CA ASN A 394 18.79 11.91 23.85
C ASN A 394 19.98 11.70 22.89
N GLY A 395 20.26 12.68 22.02
CA GLY A 395 21.34 12.59 21.01
C GLY A 395 21.04 11.69 19.81
N LYS A 396 19.83 11.12 19.69
CA LYS A 396 19.36 10.35 18.53
C LYS A 396 18.44 11.18 17.63
N GLU A 397 18.49 10.87 16.33
CA GLU A 397 17.59 11.42 15.31
C GLU A 397 16.49 10.42 14.90
N TYR A 398 15.28 10.94 14.75
CA TYR A 398 14.07 10.20 14.42
C TYR A 398 13.39 10.88 13.24
N ILE A 399 13.65 10.41 12.02
CA ILE A 399 13.05 10.96 10.79
C ILE A 399 11.55 10.61 10.78
N LEU A 400 10.70 11.55 11.19
CA LEU A 400 9.25 11.35 11.31
C LEU A 400 8.56 11.18 9.96
N GLY A 401 9.12 11.77 8.91
CA GLY A 401 8.69 11.61 7.53
C GLY A 401 9.13 12.74 6.61
N ILE A 402 8.84 12.56 5.33
CA ILE A 402 8.91 13.61 4.30
C ILE A 402 7.49 13.73 3.72
N PHE A 403 6.92 14.92 3.80
CA PHE A 403 5.53 15.17 3.40
C PHE A 403 5.47 16.21 2.30
N ASN A 404 4.55 16.05 1.36
CA ASN A 404 4.29 17.06 0.34
C ASN A 404 3.54 18.24 0.97
N PHE A 405 3.83 19.45 0.49
CA PHE A 405 3.00 20.62 0.77
C PHE A 405 2.28 21.08 -0.49
N LYS A 406 1.06 21.56 -0.31
CA LYS A 406 0.25 22.23 -1.31
C LYS A 406 0.36 23.73 -1.12
N LEU A 407 0.68 24.44 -2.19
CA LEU A 407 0.59 25.90 -2.23
C LEU A 407 -0.85 26.30 -2.55
N THR A 408 -1.41 27.24 -1.79
CA THR A 408 -2.73 27.84 -2.05
C THR A 408 -2.75 29.29 -1.58
N LYS A 409 -3.84 30.03 -1.82
CA LYS A 409 -3.95 31.42 -1.36
C LYS A 409 -4.34 31.50 0.12
N GLU A 410 -3.73 32.45 0.82
CA GLU A 410 -4.11 32.88 2.16
C GLU A 410 -5.62 33.13 2.26
N MET A 411 -6.23 32.82 3.40
CA MET A 411 -7.64 33.08 3.69
C MET A 411 -7.78 34.00 4.91
N ASN A 412 -8.32 35.19 4.67
CA ASN A 412 -8.69 36.16 5.69
C ASN A 412 -10.05 35.82 6.34
N LYS A 413 -10.41 36.55 7.40
CA LYS A 413 -11.70 36.42 8.11
C LYS A 413 -12.87 36.42 7.10
N GLY A 414 -13.75 35.43 7.22
CA GLY A 414 -14.84 35.20 6.26
C GLY A 414 -14.45 34.37 5.03
N ASN A 415 -13.27 33.74 5.00
CA ASN A 415 -12.71 33.02 3.86
C ASN A 415 -12.53 33.92 2.61
N VAL A 416 -12.22 35.19 2.84
CA VAL A 416 -11.85 36.15 1.79
C VAL A 416 -10.39 35.89 1.40
N ALA A 417 -10.11 35.68 0.11
CA ALA A 417 -8.75 35.44 -0.35
C ALA A 417 -7.82 36.61 0.01
N GLY A 418 -6.66 36.28 0.57
CA GLY A 418 -5.57 37.21 0.87
C GLY A 418 -4.65 37.44 -0.31
N LYS A 419 -3.54 38.12 -0.04
CA LYS A 419 -2.53 38.45 -1.07
C LYS A 419 -1.42 37.41 -1.10
N ASN A 420 -1.12 36.82 0.05
CA ASN A 420 -0.04 35.88 0.24
C ASN A 420 -0.42 34.48 -0.26
N ASP A 421 0.58 33.66 -0.56
CA ASP A 421 0.42 32.22 -0.66
C ASP A 421 0.74 31.57 0.69
N VAL A 422 0.03 30.48 1.01
CA VAL A 422 0.24 29.66 2.19
C VAL A 422 0.48 28.21 1.78
N GLU A 423 1.32 27.54 2.55
CA GLU A 423 1.67 26.14 2.37
C GLU A 423 0.85 25.28 3.32
N LEU A 424 0.39 24.14 2.84
CA LEU A 424 -0.48 23.22 3.59
C LEU A 424 -0.01 21.78 3.43
N ILE A 425 0.20 21.08 4.53
CA ILE A 425 0.47 19.64 4.55
C ILE A 425 -0.83 18.89 4.79
N ASP A 426 -1.05 17.83 4.00
CA ASP A 426 -2.16 16.90 4.19
C ASP A 426 -1.76 15.88 5.27
N ILE A 427 -2.37 15.97 6.45
CA ILE A 427 -2.08 15.07 7.57
C ILE A 427 -2.36 13.60 7.25
N ARG A 428 -3.13 13.30 6.19
CA ARG A 428 -3.38 11.92 5.74
C ARG A 428 -2.13 11.26 5.15
N GLU A 429 -1.10 12.02 4.75
CA GLU A 429 0.18 11.46 4.34
C GLU A 429 0.88 10.76 5.52
N PHE A 430 0.71 11.28 6.75
CA PHE A 430 1.30 10.70 7.95
C PHE A 430 0.52 9.49 8.45
N LYS A 431 1.11 8.31 8.32
CA LYS A 431 0.51 7.04 8.77
C LYS A 431 0.81 6.70 10.24
N GLY A 432 1.55 7.58 10.92
CA GLY A 432 2.15 7.36 12.23
C GLY A 432 3.62 6.95 12.13
N TYR A 433 4.31 7.04 13.26
CA TYR A 433 5.72 6.73 13.45
C TYR A 433 5.89 5.89 14.72
N ALA A 434 6.82 4.93 14.70
CA ALA A 434 7.24 4.17 15.88
C ALA A 434 8.67 3.66 15.67
N LYS A 435 9.64 4.17 16.43
CA LYS A 435 11.03 3.71 16.47
C LYS A 435 11.60 3.93 17.87
N ASP A 436 12.30 2.93 18.40
CA ASP A 436 12.85 2.89 19.76
C ASP A 436 11.82 3.36 20.81
N ASP A 437 12.08 4.50 21.46
CA ASP A 437 11.28 5.12 22.52
C ASP A 437 10.42 6.32 22.03
N VAL A 438 10.24 6.46 20.70
CA VAL A 438 9.46 7.52 20.05
C VAL A 438 8.35 6.91 19.19
N LYS A 439 7.09 7.17 19.55
CA LYS A 439 5.89 6.70 18.84
C LYS A 439 4.81 7.77 18.80
N LEU A 440 4.20 8.00 17.64
CA LEU A 440 3.19 9.02 17.46
C LEU A 440 2.29 8.74 16.26
N LYS A 441 0.98 8.99 16.38
CA LYS A 441 0.01 8.64 15.34
C LYS A 441 -1.33 9.33 15.56
N PHE A 442 -1.92 9.81 14.47
CA PHE A 442 -3.36 10.11 14.43
C PHE A 442 -4.13 8.80 14.23
N LEU A 443 -4.80 8.32 15.27
CA LEU A 443 -5.54 7.05 15.23
C LEU A 443 -6.92 7.21 14.58
N THR A 444 -7.54 8.39 14.69
CA THR A 444 -8.79 8.72 13.97
C THR A 444 -8.70 10.10 13.32
N LEU A 445 -9.23 10.21 12.11
CA LEU A 445 -9.36 11.45 11.34
C LEU A 445 -10.85 11.74 11.15
N ASN A 446 -11.37 12.72 11.88
CA ASN A 446 -12.81 12.89 12.13
C ASN A 446 -13.29 14.23 11.55
N THR A 447 -13.22 14.37 10.23
CA THR A 447 -13.60 15.61 9.54
C THR A 447 -14.31 15.36 8.21
N ASP A 448 -15.64 15.25 8.28
CA ASP A 448 -16.51 15.13 7.10
C ASP A 448 -16.46 16.38 6.18
N SER A 449 -15.96 17.51 6.69
CA SER A 449 -15.76 18.78 5.98
C SER A 449 -14.37 18.94 5.32
N GLU A 450 -13.65 17.83 5.12
CA GLU A 450 -12.34 17.73 4.44
C GLU A 450 -11.20 18.60 5.01
N ARG A 451 -11.23 18.89 6.31
CA ARG A 451 -10.28 19.76 7.02
C ARG A 451 -8.93 19.10 7.35
N TYR A 452 -8.34 18.39 6.39
CA TYR A 452 -7.12 17.60 6.58
C TYR A 452 -5.81 18.41 6.56
N TYR A 453 -5.87 19.73 6.41
CA TYR A 453 -4.72 20.53 6.00
C TYR A 453 -4.22 21.47 7.09
N ILE A 454 -2.94 21.34 7.43
CA ILE A 454 -2.24 22.07 8.50
C ILE A 454 -1.04 22.84 7.94
N ASN A 455 -0.70 23.99 8.54
CA ASN A 455 0.49 24.75 8.18
C ASN A 455 1.78 23.98 8.56
N PRO A 456 2.84 23.97 7.73
CA PRO A 456 4.10 23.25 8.02
C PRO A 456 4.72 23.54 9.40
N ASP A 457 4.75 24.80 9.82
CA ASP A 457 5.33 25.22 11.11
C ASP A 457 4.48 24.70 12.29
N CYS A 458 3.17 24.91 12.19
CA CYS A 458 2.17 24.39 13.13
C CYS A 458 2.25 22.86 13.25
N TYR A 459 2.51 22.18 12.13
CA TYR A 459 2.69 20.74 12.07
C TYR A 459 3.99 20.29 12.74
N ALA A 460 5.08 21.03 12.60
CA ALA A 460 6.33 20.77 13.34
C ALA A 460 6.09 20.77 14.85
N GLY A 461 5.39 21.77 15.37
CA GLY A 461 5.07 21.85 16.80
C GLY A 461 4.12 20.75 17.29
N LEU A 462 3.10 20.41 16.49
CA LEU A 462 2.18 19.31 16.82
C LEU A 462 2.90 17.95 16.82
N LEU A 463 3.74 17.68 15.82
CA LEU A 463 4.57 16.47 15.75
C LEU A 463 5.55 16.38 16.92
N GLY A 464 6.21 17.48 17.28
CA GLY A 464 7.09 17.55 18.46
C GLY A 464 6.36 17.17 19.74
N ALA A 465 5.17 17.75 19.96
CA ALA A 465 4.37 17.46 21.14
C ALA A 465 3.89 16.00 21.21
N MET A 466 3.49 15.43 20.07
CA MET A 466 3.11 14.01 19.99
C MET A 466 4.30 13.08 20.21
N ALA A 467 5.49 13.41 19.68
CA ALA A 467 6.70 12.59 19.76
C ALA A 467 7.28 12.57 21.19
N ASP A 468 7.33 13.73 21.84
CA ASP A 468 7.83 13.88 23.21
C ASP A 468 7.00 13.09 24.23
N MET A 469 5.67 13.11 24.09
CA MET A 469 4.73 12.39 24.95
C MET A 469 4.34 10.98 24.48
N ASN A 470 4.90 10.50 23.37
CA ASN A 470 4.60 9.19 22.81
C ASN A 470 3.11 8.94 22.48
N VAL A 471 2.44 9.93 21.88
CA VAL A 471 0.99 9.94 21.61
C VAL A 471 0.65 9.23 20.29
N ASP A 472 0.52 7.90 20.34
CA ASP A 472 0.16 7.03 19.21
C ASP A 472 -1.35 6.82 19.00
N TYR A 473 -2.19 7.64 19.65
CA TYR A 473 -3.65 7.52 19.63
C TYR A 473 -4.39 8.87 19.54
N LEU A 474 -3.79 9.89 18.94
CA LEU A 474 -4.42 11.20 18.86
C LEU A 474 -5.64 11.18 17.92
N GLY A 475 -6.74 11.81 18.32
CA GLY A 475 -7.92 12.02 17.47
C GLY A 475 -7.88 13.40 16.83
N PHE A 476 -7.82 13.46 15.51
CA PHE A 476 -7.80 14.70 14.74
C PHE A 476 -9.23 15.06 14.30
N ASN A 477 -9.70 16.29 14.55
CA ASN A 477 -11.05 16.75 14.16
C ASN A 477 -11.04 17.80 13.04
N GLY A 478 -9.88 18.36 12.67
CA GLY A 478 -9.72 19.20 11.48
C GLY A 478 -9.01 20.53 11.71
N PHE A 479 -8.24 20.96 10.71
CA PHE A 479 -7.68 22.31 10.56
C PHE A 479 -8.39 23.01 9.38
N SER A 480 -7.70 23.43 8.31
CA SER A 480 -8.35 24.01 7.13
C SER A 480 -8.66 22.97 6.06
N ASN A 481 -9.52 23.31 5.09
CA ASN A 481 -9.65 22.52 3.85
C ASN A 481 -8.43 22.72 2.92
N TYR A 482 -8.44 22.07 1.75
CA TYR A 482 -7.34 22.14 0.77
C TYR A 482 -7.09 23.53 0.14
N GLU A 483 -7.97 24.50 0.39
CA GLU A 483 -7.93 25.88 -0.10
C GLU A 483 -7.63 26.88 1.03
N ALA A 484 -7.08 26.42 2.17
CA ALA A 484 -6.88 27.20 3.39
C ALA A 484 -8.16 27.77 4.02
N LYS A 485 -9.36 27.36 3.59
CA LYS A 485 -10.65 27.88 4.10
C LYS A 485 -11.05 27.17 5.39
N SER A 486 -11.68 27.95 6.28
CA SER A 486 -12.39 27.43 7.45
C SER A 486 -13.75 26.89 7.02
N THR A 487 -13.97 25.59 7.22
CA THR A 487 -15.21 24.88 6.85
C THR A 487 -15.80 24.15 8.07
N GLY A 488 -16.92 23.41 7.88
CA GLY A 488 -17.47 22.55 8.93
C GLY A 488 -17.99 23.30 10.16
N GLY A 489 -18.57 24.48 9.99
CA GLY A 489 -19.11 25.30 11.09
C GLY A 489 -18.08 26.10 11.88
N SER A 490 -16.77 25.82 11.72
CA SER A 490 -15.72 26.67 12.26
C SER A 490 -15.61 27.98 11.47
N SER A 491 -15.26 29.06 12.19
CA SER A 491 -14.95 30.38 11.61
C SER A 491 -13.50 30.82 11.87
N SER A 492 -12.65 29.94 12.39
CA SER A 492 -11.26 30.25 12.78
C SER A 492 -10.20 29.40 12.07
N HIS A 493 -10.52 28.21 11.55
CA HIS A 493 -9.56 27.27 10.96
C HIS A 493 -9.13 27.64 9.54
N ARG A 494 -8.47 28.79 9.37
CA ARG A 494 -7.88 29.20 8.09
C ARG A 494 -6.39 28.89 8.08
N ASN A 495 -5.82 28.82 6.88
CA ASN A 495 -4.38 28.68 6.61
C ASN A 495 -3.69 27.47 7.26
N GLY A 496 -4.44 26.53 7.86
CA GLY A 496 -3.87 25.45 8.64
C GLY A 496 -3.24 25.89 9.97
N GLU A 497 -3.52 27.11 10.46
CA GLU A 497 -2.92 27.69 11.68
C GLU A 497 -3.73 27.44 12.96
N LYS A 498 -4.98 27.01 12.83
CA LYS A 498 -5.88 26.67 13.94
C LYS A 498 -6.65 25.40 13.61
N GLY A 499 -6.92 24.56 14.62
CA GLY A 499 -7.57 23.27 14.40
C GLY A 499 -8.07 22.59 15.67
N ASP A 500 -8.88 21.56 15.51
CA ASP A 500 -9.51 20.82 16.60
C ASP A 500 -8.85 19.45 16.79
N LEU A 501 -8.56 19.10 18.04
CA LEU A 501 -8.14 17.75 18.47
C LEU A 501 -9.15 17.18 19.46
N ARG A 502 -9.34 15.86 19.46
CA ARG A 502 -10.07 15.17 20.53
C ARG A 502 -9.26 15.20 21.82
N TYR A 503 -9.95 15.44 22.93
CA TYR A 503 -9.37 15.29 24.25
C TYR A 503 -8.86 13.86 24.49
N LEU A 504 -7.75 13.72 25.21
CA LEU A 504 -7.11 12.43 25.47
C LEU A 504 -7.97 11.57 26.42
N SER A 505 -8.26 10.34 25.99
CA SER A 505 -9.01 9.35 26.77
C SER A 505 -8.06 8.34 27.44
N LYS A 506 -8.40 7.95 28.68
CA LYS A 506 -7.79 6.84 29.43
C LYS A 506 -7.80 5.53 28.65
N ASN A 507 -8.81 5.33 27.78
CA ASN A 507 -8.95 4.14 26.95
C ASN A 507 -7.99 4.12 25.75
N LYS A 508 -7.37 5.26 25.39
CA LYS A 508 -6.44 5.43 24.27
C LYS A 508 -7.00 5.02 22.89
N LYS A 509 -8.30 5.23 22.67
CA LYS A 509 -9.01 4.86 21.42
C LYS A 509 -9.28 6.01 20.45
N ALA A 510 -8.75 7.22 20.73
CA ALA A 510 -9.08 8.44 19.98
C ALA A 510 -10.60 8.71 19.86
N GLU A 511 -11.37 8.28 20.86
CA GLU A 511 -12.84 8.32 20.88
C GLU A 511 -13.37 9.71 21.26
N PRO A 512 -14.64 10.05 20.93
CA PRO A 512 -15.26 11.29 21.39
C PRO A 512 -15.19 11.38 22.92
N THR A 513 -14.55 12.44 23.40
CA THR A 513 -14.25 12.61 24.83
C THR A 513 -14.68 14.02 25.22
N LEU A 514 -15.55 14.11 26.22
CA LEU A 514 -16.06 15.37 26.74
C LEU A 514 -15.32 15.75 28.02
N LEU A 515 -15.26 17.03 28.36
CA LEU A 515 -14.60 17.51 29.60
C LEU A 515 -15.14 16.88 30.90
N GLN A 516 -16.34 16.31 30.88
CA GLN A 516 -16.97 15.62 32.02
C GLN A 516 -17.14 14.10 31.79
N SER A 517 -16.53 13.53 30.75
CA SER A 517 -16.55 12.09 30.50
C SER A 517 -15.71 11.35 31.55
N THR A 518 -16.21 10.23 32.09
CA THR A 518 -15.48 9.39 33.06
C THR A 518 -14.14 8.87 32.51
N HIS A 519 -14.06 8.65 31.20
CA HIS A 519 -12.87 8.24 30.46
C HIS A 519 -11.93 9.39 30.06
N PHE A 520 -12.26 10.66 30.31
CA PHE A 520 -11.35 11.78 30.05
C PHE A 520 -10.12 11.72 30.98
N ASP A 521 -8.93 11.80 30.40
CA ASP A 521 -7.65 11.76 31.13
C ASP A 521 -7.13 13.18 31.37
N ILE A 522 -7.70 13.85 32.38
CA ILE A 522 -7.40 15.26 32.70
C ILE A 522 -5.92 15.49 33.02
N PRO A 523 -5.24 14.67 33.85
CA PRO A 523 -3.79 14.85 34.10
C PRO A 523 -2.96 14.71 32.83
N LEU A 524 -3.26 13.71 31.99
CA LEU A 524 -2.53 13.50 30.74
C LEU A 524 -2.81 14.59 29.70
N GLN A 525 -4.03 15.12 29.67
CA GLN A 525 -4.40 16.24 28.81
C GLN A 525 -3.69 17.54 29.20
N ASN A 526 -3.58 17.84 30.49
CA ASN A 526 -2.83 19.02 30.94
C ASN A 526 -1.35 18.91 30.57
N ASN A 527 -0.73 17.76 30.82
CA ASN A 527 0.64 17.52 30.35
C ASN A 527 0.75 17.70 28.82
N PHE A 528 -0.21 17.20 28.04
CA PHE A 528 -0.22 17.41 26.58
C PHE A 528 -0.38 18.89 26.20
N ASN A 529 -1.13 19.69 26.95
CA ASN A 529 -1.21 21.13 26.74
C ASN A 529 0.11 21.84 27.11
N ASP A 530 0.78 21.43 28.19
CA ASP A 530 2.09 21.97 28.61
C ASP A 530 3.16 21.67 27.56
N ILE A 531 3.14 20.46 27.00
CA ILE A 531 4.04 20.04 25.93
C ILE A 531 3.68 20.71 24.59
N LEU A 532 2.39 20.93 24.28
CA LEU A 532 1.99 21.78 23.16
C LEU A 532 2.53 23.22 23.31
N TYR A 533 2.50 23.79 24.52
CA TYR A 533 3.06 25.11 24.81
C TYR A 533 4.60 25.16 24.74
N LYS A 534 5.26 24.08 25.16
CA LYS A 534 6.70 23.86 24.90
C LYS A 534 6.98 23.97 23.40
N PHE A 535 6.20 23.29 22.57
CA PHE A 535 6.25 23.34 21.09
C PHE A 535 5.35 24.43 20.47
N TYR A 536 5.38 25.62 21.08
CA TYR A 536 4.93 26.92 20.55
C TYR A 536 3.42 27.13 20.35
N TRP A 537 2.55 26.15 20.59
CA TRP A 537 1.10 26.35 20.61
C TRP A 537 0.66 27.15 21.83
N GLY A 538 -0.47 27.87 21.75
CA GLY A 538 -1.02 28.60 22.90
C GLY A 538 -0.17 29.79 23.40
N ARG A 539 0.84 30.25 22.63
CA ARG A 539 1.77 31.31 23.04
C ARG A 539 1.31 32.71 22.68
N LEU A 540 0.83 32.90 21.45
CA LEU A 540 0.27 34.19 21.00
C LEU A 540 -1.20 34.37 21.41
N GLU A 541 -1.88 33.27 21.73
CA GLU A 541 -3.27 33.24 22.19
C GLU A 541 -3.53 31.88 22.87
N ASP A 542 -4.06 31.87 24.11
CA ASP A 542 -4.45 30.62 24.78
C ASP A 542 -5.36 29.74 23.91
N MET A 543 -5.12 28.42 23.96
CA MET A 543 -5.95 27.41 23.31
C MET A 543 -7.39 27.44 23.84
N TYR A 544 -8.38 26.94 23.09
CA TYR A 544 -9.78 27.05 23.55
C TYR A 544 -10.27 25.76 24.22
N SER A 545 -10.88 25.93 25.38
CA SER A 545 -11.59 24.90 26.14
C SER A 545 -12.82 25.51 26.83
N GLU A 546 -13.44 24.80 27.76
CA GLU A 546 -14.52 25.31 28.61
C GLU A 546 -14.22 25.07 30.09
N HIS A 547 -15.01 25.71 30.96
CA HIS A 547 -14.96 25.44 32.39
C HIS A 547 -15.71 24.14 32.68
N PHE A 548 -15.17 23.32 33.56
CA PHE A 548 -15.80 22.10 34.02
C PHE A 548 -15.48 21.83 35.50
N THR A 549 -16.13 20.83 36.09
CA THR A 549 -15.92 20.50 37.51
C THR A 549 -14.85 19.41 37.65
N TYR A 550 -13.72 19.74 38.27
CA TYR A 550 -12.67 18.77 38.60
C TYR A 550 -12.17 18.98 40.03
N ASN A 551 -12.03 17.89 40.80
CA ASN A 551 -11.59 17.88 42.19
C ASN A 551 -12.26 18.98 43.07
N GLY A 552 -13.57 19.17 42.91
CA GLY A 552 -14.36 20.17 43.65
C GLY A 552 -14.32 21.60 43.09
N ASN A 553 -13.35 21.96 42.25
CA ASN A 553 -13.34 23.24 41.54
C ASN A 553 -14.33 23.19 40.37
N LYS A 554 -15.40 24.01 40.44
CA LYS A 554 -16.46 24.10 39.40
C LYS A 554 -16.05 24.90 38.16
N ASN A 555 -15.02 25.73 38.28
CA ASN A 555 -14.46 26.56 37.21
C ASN A 555 -13.06 26.07 36.83
N TYR A 556 -12.84 24.75 36.86
CA TYR A 556 -11.57 24.19 36.43
C TYR A 556 -11.40 24.35 34.92
N LEU A 557 -10.17 24.61 34.50
CA LEU A 557 -9.77 24.90 33.14
C LEU A 557 -8.44 24.17 32.86
N LEU A 558 -8.25 23.70 31.63
CA LEU A 558 -7.03 23.00 31.25
C LEU A 558 -5.86 23.98 31.11
N ASN A 559 -4.64 23.52 31.36
CA ASN A 559 -3.43 24.33 31.23
C ASN A 559 -3.33 24.94 29.82
N HIS A 560 -2.82 26.17 29.72
CA HIS A 560 -2.68 26.92 28.46
C HIS A 560 -3.98 27.05 27.64
N THR A 561 -5.14 27.01 28.31
CA THR A 561 -6.44 27.27 27.68
C THR A 561 -7.20 28.41 28.33
N LYS A 562 -8.08 29.04 27.54
CA LYS A 562 -9.09 30.00 28.01
C LYS A 562 -10.50 29.47 27.77
N HIS A 563 -11.44 29.87 28.63
CA HIS A 563 -12.85 29.55 28.49
C HIS A 563 -13.46 30.26 27.27
N MET A 564 -13.89 29.48 26.28
CA MET A 564 -14.53 30.01 25.06
C MET A 564 -15.90 29.35 24.86
N VAL A 565 -16.96 30.06 25.21
CA VAL A 565 -18.34 29.63 24.98
C VAL A 565 -19.15 30.80 24.44
N LYS A 566 -19.98 30.51 23.43
CA LYS A 566 -21.09 31.36 23.05
C LYS A 566 -22.33 30.50 22.91
N LEU A 567 -23.38 30.81 23.68
CA LEU A 567 -24.67 30.13 23.58
C LEU A 567 -25.58 30.82 22.56
N GLY A 568 -26.62 30.11 22.09
CA GLY A 568 -27.60 30.64 21.15
C GLY A 568 -27.21 30.53 19.66
N LYS A 569 -27.92 31.27 18.80
CA LYS A 569 -27.76 31.19 17.33
C LYS A 569 -26.38 31.71 16.89
N GLY A 570 -25.64 30.88 16.14
CA GLY A 570 -24.24 31.17 15.81
C GLY A 570 -23.33 31.18 17.06
N GLY A 571 -23.67 30.34 18.03
CA GLY A 571 -22.85 30.00 19.19
C GLY A 571 -21.77 28.96 18.86
N TYR A 572 -20.86 28.75 19.80
CA TYR A 572 -19.76 27.79 19.71
C TYR A 572 -19.44 27.21 21.10
N ARG A 573 -18.90 25.99 21.09
CA ARG A 573 -18.61 25.15 22.26
C ARG A 573 -17.32 24.38 22.04
N HIS A 574 -16.55 24.17 23.11
CA HIS A 574 -15.26 23.47 23.13
C HIS A 574 -15.24 22.36 24.24
N TYR A 575 -16.39 21.97 24.79
CA TYR A 575 -16.47 20.89 25.79
C TYR A 575 -16.14 19.49 25.24
N HIS A 576 -15.98 19.34 23.91
CA HIS A 576 -15.81 18.06 23.21
C HIS A 576 -14.56 17.97 22.33
N HIS A 577 -13.70 19.00 22.36
CA HIS A 577 -12.42 19.05 21.65
C HIS A 577 -11.53 20.17 22.23
N LEU A 578 -10.21 20.00 22.13
CA LEU A 578 -9.25 21.08 22.33
C LEU A 578 -9.10 21.87 21.03
N HIS A 579 -9.20 23.20 21.08
CA HIS A 579 -8.91 24.06 19.92
C HIS A 579 -7.47 24.58 19.98
N LEU A 580 -6.63 24.10 19.07
CA LEU A 580 -5.27 24.61 18.86
C LEU A 580 -5.34 25.97 18.18
N THR A 581 -4.63 26.94 18.77
CA THR A 581 -4.48 28.31 18.30
C THR A 581 -3.22 28.93 18.92
N GLY A 582 -2.86 30.14 18.48
CA GLY A 582 -1.80 30.93 19.10
C GLY A 582 -0.39 30.37 18.89
N PHE A 583 -0.16 29.68 17.77
CA PHE A 583 1.15 29.16 17.41
C PHE A 583 2.15 30.32 17.18
N ASP A 584 3.26 30.31 17.88
CA ASP A 584 4.30 31.33 17.74
C ASP A 584 5.35 30.92 16.70
N HIS A 585 5.09 31.27 15.43
CA HIS A 585 6.01 31.08 14.32
C HIS A 585 7.38 31.75 14.53
N SER A 586 7.47 32.81 15.35
CA SER A 586 8.72 33.55 15.54
C SER A 586 9.79 32.77 16.33
N GLN A 587 9.38 31.72 17.04
CA GLN A 587 10.29 30.83 17.78
C GLN A 587 11.00 29.81 16.86
N ILE A 588 10.53 29.61 15.62
CA ILE A 588 11.20 28.70 14.67
C ILE A 588 12.41 29.40 14.09
N LYS A 589 13.60 28.97 14.50
CA LYS A 589 14.86 29.51 13.99
C LYS A 589 15.10 28.98 12.57
N THR A 590 15.02 29.86 11.58
CA THR A 590 15.43 29.52 10.20
C THR A 590 16.95 29.55 10.10
N ILE A 591 17.52 28.47 9.56
CA ILE A 591 18.94 28.33 9.24
C ILE A 591 19.05 28.17 7.72
N LYS A 592 19.97 28.90 7.10
CA LYS A 592 20.33 28.76 5.70
C LYS A 592 21.77 28.27 5.67
N GLU A 593 22.02 27.17 4.99
CA GLU A 593 23.33 26.50 4.93
C GLU A 593 24.31 27.20 3.98
#